data_AF-A0A0C2D373-F1
#
_entry.id   AF-A0A0C2D373-F1
#
_cell.length_a   1.000
_cell.length_b   1.000
_cell.length_c   1.000
_cell.angle_alpha   90.00
_cell.angle_beta   90.00
_cell.angle_gamma   90.00
#
_symmetry.space_group_name_H-M   'P 1'
#
loop_
_entity.id
_entity.type
_entity.pdbx_description
1 polymer ?
#
loop_
_entity_poly.entity_id
_entity_poly.type
_entity_poly.pdbx_seq_one_letter_code
_entity_poly.pdbx_strand_id
1 'polypeptide(L)'
;MDVNKIFEKMPSRYIKGSAEKPTTYYFSIGDAKFTVKIDAEAATVESGKTVDNADCILKTTPDLFEKMVLKGKAPGPIDIARGKIKTNDPMGLQKLRTMFDFKGL
;
A
#
# COMPACT_ATOMS: atom_id res chain seq x y z
N MET A 1 -5.03 -6.88 12.53
CA MET A 1 -5.48 -7.64 11.35
C MET A 1 -4.23 -8.15 10.64
N ASP A 2 -4.22 -9.38 10.13
CA ASP A 2 -3.05 -9.88 9.40
C ASP A 2 -2.81 -9.06 8.11
N VAL A 3 -1.56 -8.74 7.80
CA VAL A 3 -1.12 -8.03 6.58
C VAL A 3 -1.71 -8.70 5.33
N ASN A 4 -1.70 -10.03 5.26
CA ASN A 4 -2.25 -10.79 4.13
C ASN A 4 -3.73 -10.46 3.91
N LYS A 5 -4.53 -10.39 4.98
CA LYS A 5 -5.96 -10.09 4.89
C LYS A 5 -6.24 -8.67 4.39
N ILE A 6 -5.35 -7.71 4.66
CA ILE A 6 -5.46 -6.35 4.12
C ILE A 6 -5.32 -6.43 2.59
N PHE A 7 -4.27 -7.10 2.11
CA PHE A 7 -3.98 -7.27 0.69
C PHE A 7 -5.06 -8.07 -0.04
N GLU A 8 -5.59 -9.14 0.54
CA GLU A 8 -6.73 -9.91 0.00
C GLU A 8 -7.98 -9.04 -0.22
N LYS A 9 -8.21 -8.06 0.66
CA LYS A 9 -9.38 -7.18 0.57
C LYS A 9 -9.18 -5.98 -0.33
N MET A 10 -7.94 -5.59 -0.65
CA MET A 10 -7.65 -4.40 -1.45
C MET A 10 -8.48 -4.33 -2.75
N PRO A 11 -8.56 -5.39 -3.58
CA PRO A 11 -9.34 -5.33 -4.83
C PRO A 11 -10.80 -4.93 -4.61
N SER A 12 -11.46 -5.52 -3.60
CA SER A 12 -12.87 -5.22 -3.27
C SER A 12 -13.11 -3.84 -2.66
N ARG A 13 -12.06 -3.19 -2.16
CA ARG A 13 -12.12 -1.85 -1.56
C ARG A 13 -11.71 -0.75 -2.51
N TYR A 14 -11.28 -1.10 -3.72
CA TYR A 14 -10.89 -0.12 -4.72
C TYR A 14 -12.10 0.71 -5.18
N ILE A 15 -11.91 2.02 -5.24
CA ILE A 15 -12.90 2.97 -5.75
C ILE A 15 -12.65 3.09 -7.26
N LYS A 16 -13.52 2.47 -8.07
CA LYS A 16 -13.43 2.52 -9.53
C LYS A 16 -13.35 3.97 -10.04
N GLY A 17 -12.43 4.23 -10.97
CA GLY A 17 -12.18 5.55 -11.55
C GLY A 17 -11.33 6.49 -10.69
N SER A 18 -10.87 6.06 -9.51
CA SER A 18 -10.04 6.92 -8.64
C SER A 18 -8.57 7.03 -9.09
N ALA A 19 -8.08 6.07 -9.89
CA ALA A 19 -6.75 6.15 -10.49
C ALA A 19 -6.78 6.93 -11.82
N GLU A 20 -6.01 8.01 -11.89
CA GLU A 20 -5.86 8.82 -13.11
C GLU A 20 -4.99 8.15 -14.18
N LYS A 21 -4.05 7.29 -13.76
CA LYS A 21 -3.16 6.54 -14.65
C LYS A 21 -2.84 5.17 -14.06
N PRO A 22 -2.57 4.15 -14.91
CA PRO A 22 -2.05 2.88 -14.45
C PRO A 22 -0.79 3.07 -13.60
N THR A 23 -0.76 2.49 -12.41
CA THR A 23 0.33 2.64 -11.45
C THR A 23 0.58 1.32 -10.74
N THR A 24 1.85 0.95 -10.60
CA THR A 24 2.28 -0.25 -9.89
C THR A 24 2.94 0.10 -8.57
N TYR A 25 2.50 -0.56 -7.51
CA TYR A 25 3.03 -0.43 -6.16
C TYR A 25 3.70 -1.72 -5.73
N TYR A 26 4.88 -1.64 -5.11
CA TYR A 26 5.54 -2.77 -4.46
C TYR A 26 5.64 -2.56 -2.96
N PHE A 27 5.14 -3.54 -2.20
CA PHE A 27 5.13 -3.54 -0.75
C PHE A 27 6.07 -4.60 -0.21
N SER A 28 6.92 -4.21 0.73
CA SER A 28 7.73 -5.11 1.56
C SER A 28 7.39 -4.84 3.02
N ILE A 29 6.55 -5.68 3.61
CA ILE A 29 5.98 -5.51 4.94
C ILE A 29 6.53 -6.61 5.85
N GLY A 30 7.64 -6.33 6.55
CA GLY A 30 8.43 -7.39 7.16
C GLY A 30 8.88 -8.41 6.09
N ASP A 31 8.51 -9.67 6.30
CA ASP A 31 8.79 -10.77 5.36
C ASP A 31 7.78 -10.90 4.21
N ALA A 32 6.60 -10.28 4.36
CA ALA A 32 5.55 -10.34 3.36
C ALA A 32 5.85 -9.37 2.21
N LYS A 33 5.65 -9.83 0.97
CA LYS A 33 5.89 -9.04 -0.25
C LYS A 33 4.67 -9.09 -1.13
N PHE A 34 4.27 -7.94 -1.67
CA PHE A 34 3.14 -7.83 -2.58
C PHE A 34 3.42 -6.81 -3.68
N THR A 35 2.89 -7.09 -4.86
CA THR A 35 2.77 -6.13 -5.95
C THR A 35 1.29 -5.82 -6.14
N VAL A 36 0.94 -4.54 -6.14
CA VAL A 36 -0.43 -4.06 -6.39
C VAL A 36 -0.41 -3.26 -7.68
N LYS A 37 -1.22 -3.66 -8.65
CA LYS A 37 -1.38 -2.94 -9.93
C LYS A 37 -2.76 -2.31 -9.94
N ILE A 38 -2.82 -1.02 -10.24
CA ILE A 38 -4.06 -0.24 -10.24
C ILE A 38 -4.19 0.44 -11.59
N ASP A 39 -5.38 0.37 -12.17
CA ASP A 39 -5.81 1.18 -13.31
C ASP A 39 -7.19 1.80 -13.04
N ALA A 40 -7.78 2.47 -14.02
CA ALA A 40 -9.09 3.12 -13.85
C ALA A 40 -10.22 2.12 -13.51
N GLU A 41 -10.08 0.86 -13.89
CA GLU A 41 -11.12 -0.16 -13.74
C GLU A 41 -10.99 -0.95 -12.44
N ALA A 42 -9.78 -1.35 -12.07
CA ALA A 42 -9.55 -2.26 -10.95
C ALA A 42 -8.20 -2.08 -10.23
N ALA A 43 -8.14 -2.64 -9.02
CA ALA A 43 -6.90 -2.95 -8.33
C ALA A 43 -6.71 -4.47 -8.26
N THR A 44 -5.51 -4.93 -8.61
CA THR A 44 -5.11 -6.35 -8.51
C THR A 44 -3.93 -6.48 -7.56
N VAL A 45 -3.87 -7.61 -6.85
CA VAL A 45 -2.82 -7.90 -5.86
C VAL A 45 -2.18 -9.22 -6.20
N GLU A 46 -0.86 -9.23 -6.26
CA GLU A 46 -0.03 -10.39 -6.52
C GLU A 46 0.96 -10.59 -5.37
N SER A 47 1.18 -11.83 -4.95
CA SER A 47 2.19 -12.14 -3.94
C SER A 47 3.59 -12.04 -4.53
N GLY A 48 4.52 -11.49 -3.75
CA GLY A 48 5.92 -11.33 -4.13
C GLY A 48 6.24 -10.01 -4.83
N LYS A 49 7.42 -9.97 -5.47
CA LYS A 49 7.82 -8.91 -6.39
C LYS A 49 7.60 -9.44 -7.80
N THR A 50 6.54 -8.99 -8.47
CA THR A 50 6.16 -9.50 -9.81
C THR A 50 6.49 -8.52 -10.95
N VAL A 51 7.06 -7.37 -10.60
CA VAL A 51 7.58 -6.37 -11.55
C VAL A 51 9.01 -5.99 -11.18
N ASP A 52 9.85 -5.72 -12.17
CA ASP A 52 11.23 -5.29 -11.92
C ASP A 52 11.29 -3.89 -11.30
N ASN A 53 10.48 -2.97 -11.86
CA ASN A 53 10.38 -1.58 -11.46
C ASN A 53 8.91 -1.26 -11.14
N ALA A 54 8.63 -1.03 -9.86
CA ALA A 54 7.35 -0.45 -9.43
C ALA A 54 7.47 1.07 -9.40
N ASP A 55 6.40 1.77 -9.76
CA ASP A 55 6.34 3.23 -9.71
C ASP A 55 6.51 3.73 -8.27
N CYS A 56 5.86 3.05 -7.32
CA CYS A 56 5.92 3.38 -5.91
C CYS A 56 6.27 2.14 -5.08
N ILE A 57 7.21 2.30 -4.14
CA ILE A 57 7.72 1.25 -3.28
C ILE A 57 7.47 1.67 -1.84
N LEU A 58 6.86 0.79 -1.04
CA LEU A 58 6.76 0.94 0.40
C LEU A 58 7.44 -0.22 1.11
N LYS A 59 8.45 0.08 1.92
CA LYS A 59 9.03 -0.88 2.87
C LYS A 59 8.69 -0.44 4.28
N THR A 60 8.06 -1.29 5.08
CA THR A 60 7.73 -0.97 6.47
C THR A 60 7.56 -2.22 7.32
N THR A 61 7.27 -2.04 8.61
CA THR A 61 6.93 -3.12 9.54
C THR A 61 5.43 -3.44 9.51
N PRO A 62 5.01 -4.69 9.83
CA PRO A 62 3.58 -5.05 9.89
C PRO A 62 2.74 -4.14 10.79
N ASP A 63 3.23 -3.84 12.00
CA ASP A 63 2.53 -2.98 12.97
C ASP A 63 2.32 -1.55 12.44
N LEU A 64 3.33 -0.97 11.79
CA LEU A 64 3.21 0.37 11.23
C LEU A 64 2.28 0.38 10.00
N PHE A 65 2.35 -0.65 9.15
CA PHE A 65 1.46 -0.80 8.00
C PHE A 65 -0.01 -0.88 8.43
N GLU A 66 -0.34 -1.74 9.41
CA GLU A 66 -1.70 -1.87 9.92
C GLU A 66 -2.23 -0.53 10.46
N LYS A 67 -1.40 0.20 11.23
CA LYS A 67 -1.77 1.53 11.75
C LYS A 67 -2.00 2.55 10.62
N MET A 68 -1.21 2.52 9.56
CA MET A 68 -1.36 3.42 8.41
C MET A 68 -2.64 3.14 7.64
N VAL A 69 -2.94 1.87 7.37
CA VAL A 69 -4.09 1.48 6.53
C VAL A 69 -5.40 1.55 7.31
N LEU A 70 -5.46 0.95 8.51
CA LEU A 70 -6.73 0.83 9.26
C LEU A 70 -7.04 2.05 10.13
N LYS A 71 -6.01 2.70 10.68
CA LYS A 71 -6.18 3.83 11.61
C LYS A 71 -5.88 5.18 10.97
N GLY A 72 -5.50 5.18 9.69
CA GLY A 72 -5.09 6.38 8.96
C GLY A 72 -3.88 7.10 9.56
N LYS A 73 -3.11 6.43 10.44
CA LYS A 73 -2.01 7.04 11.19
C LYS A 73 -0.82 7.29 10.27
N ALA A 74 -0.43 8.55 10.12
CA ALA A 74 0.81 8.88 9.42
C ALA A 74 2.04 8.41 10.23
N PRO A 75 3.14 8.01 9.58
CA PRO A 75 4.41 7.72 10.27
C PRO A 75 4.89 8.94 11.06
N GLY A 76 5.35 8.73 12.29
CA GLY A 76 5.93 9.80 13.09
C GLY A 76 7.40 10.07 12.75
N PRO A 77 7.98 11.19 13.20
CA PRO A 77 9.41 11.50 12.99
C PRO A 77 10.34 10.39 13.49
N ILE A 78 10.00 9.73 14.61
CA ILE A 78 10.77 8.62 15.18
C ILE A 78 10.72 7.37 14.30
N ASP A 79 9.57 7.06 13.68
CA ASP A 79 9.44 5.90 12.80
C ASP A 79 10.31 6.07 11.54
N ILE A 80 10.36 7.30 11.02
CA ILE A 80 11.20 7.68 9.89
C ILE A 80 12.69 7.63 10.30
N ALA A 81 13.06 8.25 11.41
CA ALA A 81 14.44 8.29 11.90
C ALA A 81 15.02 6.89 12.18
N ARG A 82 14.18 5.95 12.64
CA ARG A 82 14.55 4.54 12.86
C ARG A 82 14.51 3.68 11.59
N GLY A 83 14.21 4.27 10.44
CA GLY A 83 14.13 3.56 9.15
C GLY A 83 13.02 2.52 9.08
N LYS A 84 12.00 2.62 9.95
CA LYS A 84 10.85 1.70 9.97
C LYS A 84 9.94 1.87 8.76
N ILE A 85 10.09 2.97 8.02
CA ILE A 85 9.42 3.20 6.76
C ILE A 85 10.42 3.72 5.72
N LYS A 86 10.36 3.20 4.50
CA LYS A 86 11.08 3.71 3.33
C LYS A 86 10.13 3.74 2.14
N THR A 87 10.14 4.83 1.40
CA THR A 87 9.43 4.97 0.13
C THR A 87 10.24 5.80 -0.85
N ASN A 88 10.14 5.48 -2.14
CA ASN A 88 10.68 6.31 -3.22
C ASN A 88 9.69 7.41 -3.64
N ASP A 89 8.42 7.29 -3.28
CA ASP A 89 7.36 8.24 -3.65
C ASP A 89 6.33 8.40 -2.51
N PRO A 90 6.57 9.34 -1.56
CA PRO A 90 5.62 9.65 -0.49
C PRO A 90 4.26 10.16 -1.02
N MET A 91 4.25 10.91 -2.12
CA MET A 91 3.02 11.47 -2.70
C MET A 91 2.17 10.36 -3.33
N GLY A 92 2.80 9.41 -4.03
CA GLY A 92 2.15 8.23 -4.57
C GLY A 92 1.45 7.39 -3.49
N LEU A 93 2.04 7.28 -2.29
CA LEU A 93 1.40 6.61 -1.15
C LEU A 93 0.24 7.41 -0.55
N GLN A 94 0.34 8.74 -0.49
CA GLN A 94 -0.78 9.57 -0.06
C GLN A 94 -1.96 9.45 -1.03
N LYS A 95 -1.69 9.47 -2.34
CA LYS A 95 -2.70 9.28 -3.38
C LYS A 95 -3.29 7.87 -3.35
N LEU A 96 -2.47 6.84 -3.15
CA LEU A 96 -2.95 5.46 -3.00
C LEU A 96 -4.06 5.37 -1.94
N ARG A 97 -3.92 6.03 -0.80
CA ARG A 97 -4.92 5.99 0.27
C ARG A 97 -6.29 6.52 -0.16
N THR A 98 -6.34 7.46 -1.10
CA THR A 98 -7.61 8.02 -1.59
C THR A 98 -8.30 7.11 -2.60
N MET A 99 -7.61 6.08 -3.10
CA MET A 99 -8.12 5.12 -4.08
C MET A 99 -8.91 3.96 -3.45
N PHE A 100 -8.92 3.84 -2.11
CA PHE A 100 -9.55 2.71 -1.41
C PHE A 100 -10.45 3.19 -0.27
N ASP A 101 -11.56 2.49 -0.07
CA ASP A 101 -12.41 2.65 1.11
C ASP A 101 -12.23 1.50 2.11
N PHE A 102 -11.35 1.70 3.08
CA PHE A 102 -11.15 0.77 4.19
C PHE A 102 -12.02 1.09 5.42
N LYS A 103 -13.06 1.94 5.31
CA LYS A 103 -13.98 2.13 6.44
C LYS A 103 -14.72 0.82 6.75
N GLY A 104 -15.01 0.60 8.03
CA GLY A 104 -15.73 -0.58 8.50
C GLY A 104 -14.95 -1.90 8.40
N LEU A 105 -13.63 -1.83 8.47
CA LEU A 105 -12.73 -2.98 8.56
C LEU A 105 -12.28 -3.26 9.99
#